data_AF-A0A939VF66-F1
#
_entry.id   AF-A0A939VF66-F1
#
_cell.length_a   1.000
_cell.length_b   1.000
_cell.length_c   1.000
_cell.angle_alpha   90.00
_cell.angle_beta   90.00
_cell.angle_gamma   90.00
#
_symmetry.space_group_name_H-M   'P 1'
#
loop_
_entity.id
_entity.type
_entity.pdbx_description
1 polymer ?
#
loop_
_entity_poly.entity_id
_entity_poly.type
_entity_poly.pdbx_seq_one_letter_code
_entity_poly.pdbx_strand_id
1 'polypeptide(L)'
;MKKMFFYALMILGFTAMVSCCSKQNGVNATQKEEVAEAVKAIYDHVFACYGNGCDSSDVFNHRYLTKEYYHFIDSVAHYDEYADCFDYDHWVMAQDWDQPKYTLDDVFLSDSLTSRYWASITIVNLGKKTAVHLLMMQEDGRWKIGEMLNDDWEPRSEYDHVYWCCRRVEEGNGEE
;
A
#
# COMPACT_ATOMS: atom_id res chain seq x y z
N MET A 1 -49.62 52.96 33.08
CA MET A 1 -48.40 53.40 33.80
C MET A 1 -47.63 52.18 34.27
N LYS A 2 -46.29 52.29 34.35
CA LYS A 2 -45.30 51.30 34.81
C LYS A 2 -45.03 50.07 33.92
N LYS A 3 -43.74 49.84 33.72
CA LYS A 3 -43.07 48.78 32.93
C LYS A 3 -42.85 47.53 33.80
N MET A 4 -42.70 46.36 33.19
CA MET A 4 -41.73 45.35 33.62
C MET A 4 -41.08 44.67 32.40
N PHE A 5 -39.82 44.26 32.56
CA PHE A 5 -39.02 43.46 31.62
C PHE A 5 -39.01 41.98 32.11
N PHE A 6 -38.39 40.96 31.49
CA PHE A 6 -37.41 40.88 30.39
C PHE A 6 -37.40 39.42 29.82
N TYR A 7 -36.47 39.13 28.90
CA TYR A 7 -35.91 37.82 28.52
C TYR A 7 -36.82 36.64 28.10
N ALA A 8 -36.76 36.34 26.79
CA ALA A 8 -36.58 34.99 26.21
C ALA A 8 -36.01 35.20 24.78
N LEU A 9 -34.69 35.38 24.65
CA LEU A 9 -33.66 34.35 24.44
C LEU A 9 -33.78 33.65 23.07
N MET A 10 -32.67 33.64 22.33
CA MET A 10 -32.56 33.14 20.96
C MET A 10 -32.87 31.65 20.86
N ILE A 11 -33.54 31.24 19.78
CA ILE A 11 -33.38 29.89 19.21
C ILE A 11 -32.85 30.07 17.79
N LEU A 12 -31.52 30.14 17.68
CA LEU A 12 -30.77 30.06 16.43
C LEU A 12 -30.05 28.71 16.39
N GLY A 13 -30.15 28.01 15.25
CA GLY A 13 -29.16 27.01 14.82
C GLY A 13 -29.09 25.69 15.59
N PHE A 14 -29.91 24.70 15.21
CA PHE A 14 -29.65 23.29 15.52
C PHE A 14 -30.11 22.33 14.40
N THR A 15 -29.71 22.61 13.16
CA THR A 15 -30.02 21.77 11.97
C THR A 15 -28.83 21.60 11.01
N ALA A 16 -27.59 21.70 11.51
CA ALA A 16 -26.37 21.68 10.68
C ALA A 16 -25.21 20.80 11.23
N MET A 17 -25.47 19.81 12.09
CA MET A 17 -24.42 18.95 12.69
C MET A 17 -24.69 17.43 12.60
N VAL A 18 -25.38 16.96 11.55
CA VAL A 18 -25.57 15.50 11.31
C VAL A 18 -25.10 15.05 9.91
N SER A 19 -24.67 15.97 9.04
CA SER A 19 -24.41 15.68 7.60
C SER A 19 -22.94 15.40 7.24
N CYS A 20 -21.98 15.56 8.16
CA CYS A 20 -20.56 15.26 7.88
C CYS A 20 -20.22 13.77 8.10
N CYS A 21 -20.67 13.15 9.19
CA CYS A 21 -20.26 11.78 9.53
C CYS A 21 -20.76 10.72 8.54
N SER A 22 -21.93 10.91 7.91
CA SER A 22 -22.42 9.96 6.89
C SER A 22 -21.64 10.07 5.58
N LYS A 23 -21.09 11.24 5.23
CA LYS A 23 -20.28 11.42 4.03
C LYS A 23 -18.93 10.75 4.12
N GLN A 24 -18.22 10.86 5.25
CA GLN A 24 -16.93 10.19 5.44
C GLN A 24 -17.06 8.67 5.37
N ASN A 25 -18.08 8.09 6.02
CA ASN A 25 -18.30 6.64 5.96
C ASN A 25 -18.64 6.14 4.54
N GLY A 26 -19.39 6.92 3.75
CA GLY A 26 -19.70 6.58 2.36
C GLY A 26 -18.47 6.68 1.43
N VAL A 27 -17.67 7.75 1.57
CA VAL A 27 -16.44 7.94 0.78
C VAL A 27 -15.42 6.83 1.07
N ASN A 28 -15.21 6.47 2.33
CA ASN A 28 -14.26 5.42 2.70
C ASN A 28 -14.68 4.03 2.17
N ALA A 29 -15.99 3.75 2.10
CA ALA A 29 -16.47 2.50 1.51
C ALA A 29 -16.21 2.44 0.00
N THR A 30 -16.55 3.51 -0.74
CA THR A 30 -16.28 3.59 -2.19
C THR A 30 -14.79 3.50 -2.50
N GLN A 31 -13.94 4.20 -1.74
CA GLN A 31 -12.48 4.12 -1.93
C GLN A 31 -11.91 2.74 -1.60
N LYS A 32 -12.40 2.05 -0.56
CA LYS A 32 -12.01 0.66 -0.27
C LYS A 32 -12.33 -0.27 -1.46
N GLU A 33 -13.48 -0.07 -2.10
CA GLU A 33 -13.88 -0.82 -3.31
C GLU A 33 -12.98 -0.48 -4.51
N GLU A 34 -12.74 0.80 -4.79
CA GLU A 34 -11.82 1.24 -5.86
C GLU A 34 -10.39 0.68 -5.69
N VAL A 35 -9.88 0.65 -4.45
CA VAL A 35 -8.57 0.07 -4.13
C VAL A 35 -8.57 -1.44 -4.36
N ALA A 36 -9.64 -2.14 -3.94
CA ALA A 36 -9.77 -3.57 -4.19
C ALA A 36 -9.85 -3.92 -5.69
N GLU A 37 -10.54 -3.10 -6.49
CA GLU A 37 -10.57 -3.23 -7.94
C GLU A 37 -9.22 -2.94 -8.58
N ALA A 38 -8.52 -1.90 -8.12
CA ALA A 38 -7.18 -1.56 -8.61
C ALA A 38 -6.17 -2.67 -8.34
N VAL A 39 -6.11 -3.21 -7.11
CA VAL A 39 -5.20 -4.32 -6.75
C VAL A 39 -5.46 -5.55 -7.62
N LYS A 40 -6.72 -5.91 -7.84
CA LYS A 40 -7.09 -7.00 -8.75
C LYS A 40 -6.61 -6.73 -10.18
N ALA A 41 -6.90 -5.55 -10.72
CA ALA A 41 -6.49 -5.18 -12.08
C ALA A 41 -4.96 -5.11 -12.27
N ILE A 42 -4.20 -4.83 -11.21
CA ILE A 42 -2.73 -4.91 -11.19
C ILE A 42 -2.32 -6.39 -11.24
N TYR A 43 -2.70 -7.18 -10.24
CA TYR A 43 -2.22 -8.55 -10.09
C TYR A 43 -2.74 -9.51 -11.17
N ASP A 44 -3.97 -9.32 -11.66
CA ASP A 44 -4.49 -10.07 -12.83
C ASP A 44 -3.61 -9.84 -14.06
N HIS A 45 -3.13 -8.62 -14.30
CA HIS A 45 -2.27 -8.32 -15.46
C HIS A 45 -0.84 -8.85 -15.27
N VAL A 46 -0.25 -8.64 -14.08
CA VAL A 46 1.10 -9.11 -13.75
C VAL A 46 1.17 -10.64 -13.81
N PHE A 47 0.23 -11.34 -13.14
CA PHE A 47 0.26 -12.80 -13.06
C PHE A 47 -0.18 -13.46 -14.38
N ALA A 48 -1.01 -12.80 -15.19
CA ALA A 48 -1.23 -13.23 -16.58
C ALA A 48 0.05 -13.14 -17.43
N CYS A 49 0.98 -12.21 -17.15
CA CYS A 49 2.26 -12.16 -17.85
C CYS A 49 3.18 -13.29 -17.39
N TYR A 50 3.38 -13.46 -16.07
CA TYR A 50 4.20 -14.53 -15.52
C TYR A 50 3.70 -15.93 -15.92
N GLY A 51 2.39 -16.16 -15.92
CA GLY A 51 1.77 -17.41 -16.39
C GLY A 51 1.97 -17.70 -17.89
N ASN A 52 2.37 -16.71 -18.67
CA ASN A 52 2.73 -16.83 -20.10
C ASN A 52 4.26 -16.77 -20.35
N GLY A 53 5.09 -16.83 -19.30
CA GLY A 53 6.56 -16.82 -19.43
C GLY A 53 7.14 -15.45 -19.80
N CYS A 54 6.43 -14.36 -19.47
CA CYS A 54 6.93 -13.00 -19.61
C CYS A 54 7.73 -12.61 -18.37
N ASP A 55 8.93 -12.06 -18.60
CA ASP A 55 9.80 -11.47 -17.59
C ASP A 55 9.94 -9.97 -17.94
N SER A 56 9.23 -9.12 -17.19
CA SER A 56 9.17 -7.68 -17.42
C SER A 56 8.80 -6.91 -16.16
N SER A 57 9.45 -7.23 -15.05
CA SER A 57 9.28 -6.53 -13.76
C SER A 57 9.33 -5.01 -13.93
N ASP A 58 10.33 -4.47 -14.65
CA ASP A 58 10.46 -3.03 -14.97
C ASP A 58 9.22 -2.40 -15.64
N VAL A 59 8.55 -3.12 -16.54
CA VAL A 59 7.34 -2.62 -17.22
C VAL A 59 6.18 -2.50 -16.23
N PHE A 60 6.11 -3.39 -15.25
CA PHE A 60 5.15 -3.29 -14.15
C PHE A 60 5.55 -2.20 -13.15
N ASN A 61 6.84 -2.10 -12.85
CA ASN A 61 7.41 -1.13 -11.91
C ASN A 61 7.02 0.30 -12.31
N HIS A 62 7.35 0.72 -13.54
CA HIS A 62 6.96 2.03 -14.06
C HIS A 62 5.44 2.28 -14.11
N ARG A 63 4.65 1.22 -14.34
CA ARG A 63 3.21 1.33 -14.58
C ARG A 63 2.39 1.40 -13.29
N TYR A 64 2.77 0.62 -12.29
CA TYR A 64 1.94 0.31 -11.14
C TYR A 64 2.52 0.80 -9.81
N LEU A 65 3.82 1.07 -9.74
CA LEU A 65 4.44 1.67 -8.56
C LEU A 65 4.39 3.20 -8.63
N THR A 66 4.32 3.86 -7.48
CA THR A 66 4.56 5.31 -7.40
C THR A 66 5.96 5.63 -7.92
N LYS A 67 6.19 6.85 -8.40
CA LYS A 67 7.51 7.26 -8.90
C LYS A 67 8.59 7.14 -7.81
N GLU A 68 8.21 7.45 -6.58
CA GLU A 68 9.05 7.33 -5.38
C GLU A 68 9.45 5.88 -5.11
N TYR A 69 8.48 4.95 -5.07
CA TYR A 69 8.76 3.54 -4.77
C TYR A 69 9.50 2.82 -5.92
N TYR A 70 9.20 3.18 -7.17
CA TYR A 70 9.99 2.70 -8.32
C TYR A 70 11.44 3.17 -8.21
N HIS A 71 11.70 4.48 -8.01
CA HIS A 71 13.07 4.97 -7.84
C HIS A 71 13.78 4.35 -6.63
N PHE A 72 13.06 4.02 -5.56
CA PHE A 72 13.63 3.28 -4.44
C PHE A 72 14.11 1.88 -4.85
N ILE A 73 13.24 1.05 -5.43
CA ILE A 73 13.62 -0.31 -5.90
C ILE A 73 14.77 -0.23 -6.91
N ASP A 74 14.66 0.66 -7.89
CA ASP A 74 15.69 0.91 -8.91
C ASP A 74 17.04 1.28 -8.26
N SER A 75 17.04 2.16 -7.26
CA SER A 75 18.26 2.54 -6.54
C SER A 75 18.89 1.35 -5.79
N VAL A 76 18.10 0.55 -5.08
CA VAL A 76 18.63 -0.62 -4.33
C VAL A 76 19.21 -1.66 -5.29
N ALA A 77 18.54 -1.93 -6.41
CA ALA A 77 19.00 -2.88 -7.42
C ALA A 77 20.31 -2.46 -8.12
N HIS A 78 20.66 -1.17 -8.12
CA HIS A 78 21.87 -0.63 -8.74
C HIS A 78 23.07 -0.45 -7.77
N TYR A 79 22.91 -0.73 -6.47
CA TYR A 79 24.02 -0.73 -5.51
C TYR A 79 24.44 -2.16 -5.19
N ASP A 80 25.64 -2.56 -5.64
CA ASP A 80 26.20 -3.92 -5.43
C ASP A 80 26.16 -4.38 -3.97
N GLU A 81 26.36 -3.46 -3.01
CA GLU A 81 26.31 -3.73 -1.56
C GLU A 81 24.91 -4.13 -1.05
N TYR A 82 23.87 -3.88 -1.83
CA TYR A 82 22.47 -4.18 -1.52
C TYR A 82 21.79 -5.04 -2.60
N ALA A 83 22.53 -5.63 -3.54
CA ALA A 83 21.97 -6.51 -4.56
C ALA A 83 21.16 -7.67 -3.95
N ASP A 84 21.67 -8.24 -2.85
CA ASP A 84 21.02 -9.33 -2.09
C ASP A 84 19.70 -8.91 -1.41
N CYS A 85 19.41 -7.62 -1.26
CA CYS A 85 18.16 -7.13 -0.65
C CYS A 85 16.92 -7.43 -1.50
N PHE A 86 17.11 -7.58 -2.81
CA PHE A 86 16.09 -7.99 -3.77
C PHE A 86 16.59 -9.14 -4.66
N ASP A 87 17.27 -10.14 -4.08
CA ASP A 87 17.55 -11.44 -4.72
C ASP A 87 16.27 -12.31 -4.81
N TYR A 88 15.19 -11.71 -5.34
CA TYR A 88 13.88 -12.29 -5.62
C TYR A 88 13.03 -11.29 -6.43
N ASP A 89 12.11 -11.77 -7.28
CA ASP A 89 11.11 -10.90 -7.89
C ASP A 89 10.05 -10.52 -6.85
N HIS A 90 9.91 -9.22 -6.58
CA HIS A 90 9.04 -8.67 -5.55
C HIS A 90 7.53 -8.76 -5.87
N TRP A 91 7.13 -8.98 -7.13
CA TRP A 91 5.73 -9.21 -7.49
C TRP A 91 5.26 -10.63 -7.13
N VAL A 92 6.18 -11.59 -7.01
CA VAL A 92 5.90 -12.98 -6.60
C VAL A 92 6.51 -13.37 -5.25
N MET A 93 7.35 -12.49 -4.67
CA MET A 93 8.12 -12.70 -3.44
C MET A 93 8.94 -14.02 -3.47
N ALA A 94 9.58 -14.30 -4.61
CA ALA A 94 10.34 -15.51 -4.87
C ALA A 94 11.36 -15.33 -6.01
N GLN A 95 12.40 -16.17 -6.05
CA GLN A 95 13.38 -16.22 -7.15
C GLN A 95 12.82 -16.90 -8.40
N ASP A 96 12.13 -18.02 -8.23
CA ASP A 96 11.48 -18.79 -9.30
C ASP A 96 9.96 -18.74 -9.18
N TRP A 97 9.25 -18.88 -10.31
CA TRP A 97 7.80 -19.01 -10.33
C TRP A 97 7.29 -20.06 -11.32
N ASP A 98 6.16 -20.68 -10.98
CA ASP A 98 5.36 -21.47 -11.92
C ASP A 98 3.87 -21.15 -11.71
N GLN A 99 3.27 -20.49 -12.70
CA GLN A 99 1.86 -20.06 -12.73
C GLN A 99 1.35 -19.52 -11.38
N PRO A 100 1.98 -18.46 -10.83
CA PRO A 100 1.62 -17.91 -9.53
C PRO A 100 0.16 -17.45 -9.51
N LYS A 101 -0.46 -17.53 -8.33
CA LYS A 101 -1.87 -17.15 -8.08
C LYS A 101 -1.94 -16.27 -6.86
N TYR A 102 -2.91 -15.37 -6.79
CA TYR A 102 -3.12 -14.53 -5.62
C TYR A 102 -4.58 -14.58 -5.15
N THR A 103 -4.80 -14.25 -3.88
CA THR A 103 -6.11 -13.83 -3.36
C THR A 103 -5.97 -12.44 -2.77
N LEU A 104 -7.00 -11.59 -2.94
CA LEU A 104 -7.14 -10.37 -2.16
C LEU A 104 -7.93 -10.70 -0.89
N ASP A 105 -7.29 -10.53 0.26
CA ASP A 105 -7.79 -11.04 1.54
C ASP A 105 -8.52 -9.95 2.35
N ASP A 106 -7.96 -8.74 2.41
CA ASP A 106 -8.66 -7.54 2.90
C ASP A 106 -8.05 -6.24 2.34
N VAL A 107 -8.78 -5.13 2.48
CA VAL A 107 -8.31 -3.76 2.23
C VAL A 107 -8.71 -2.88 3.41
N PHE A 108 -7.79 -2.17 4.05
CA PHE A 108 -8.09 -1.32 5.19
C PHE A 108 -7.39 0.04 5.08
N LEU A 109 -7.98 1.06 5.71
CA LEU A 109 -7.43 2.41 5.72
C LEU A 109 -6.13 2.42 6.54
N SER A 110 -5.03 2.89 5.95
CA SER A 110 -3.72 2.97 6.63
C SER A 110 -3.73 4.03 7.71
N ASP A 111 -4.11 5.25 7.35
CA ASP A 111 -4.34 6.33 8.28
C ASP A 111 -5.51 7.22 7.83
N SER A 112 -6.11 7.92 8.78
CA SER A 112 -7.33 8.74 8.55
C SER A 112 -7.08 10.11 7.94
N LEU A 113 -5.83 10.46 7.62
CA LEU A 113 -5.38 11.79 7.20
C LEU A 113 -4.89 11.84 5.75
N THR A 114 -4.34 10.75 5.21
CA THR A 114 -3.66 10.72 3.90
C THR A 114 -4.45 10.02 2.79
N SER A 115 -5.60 9.38 3.09
CA SER A 115 -6.37 8.54 2.15
C SER A 115 -5.57 7.37 1.54
N ARG A 116 -4.54 6.89 2.24
CA ARG A 116 -3.78 5.68 1.90
C ARG A 116 -4.48 4.43 2.43
N TYR A 117 -4.44 3.33 1.68
CA TYR A 117 -5.05 2.06 2.08
C TYR A 117 -4.02 0.94 2.02
N TRP A 118 -3.99 0.06 3.01
CA TRP A 118 -3.30 -1.22 2.87
C TRP A 118 -4.22 -2.23 2.19
N ALA A 119 -3.69 -2.97 1.22
CA ALA A 119 -4.33 -4.15 0.67
C ALA A 119 -3.50 -5.39 1.01
N SER A 120 -4.12 -6.39 1.64
CA SER A 120 -3.46 -7.64 2.01
C SER A 120 -3.80 -8.70 0.99
N ILE A 121 -2.78 -9.34 0.43
CA ILE A 121 -2.91 -10.44 -0.53
C ILE A 121 -2.16 -11.68 -0.05
N THR A 122 -2.63 -12.86 -0.43
CA THR A 122 -1.87 -14.11 -0.30
C THR A 122 -1.42 -14.54 -1.68
N ILE A 123 -0.11 -14.52 -1.93
CA ILE A 123 0.51 -15.10 -3.12
C ILE A 123 0.70 -16.60 -2.88
N VAL A 124 0.35 -17.41 -3.87
CA VAL A 124 0.59 -18.85 -3.93
C VAL A 124 1.48 -19.15 -5.13
N ASN A 125 2.71 -19.58 -4.87
CA ASN A 125 3.71 -19.88 -5.88
C ASN A 125 4.47 -21.16 -5.50
N LEU A 126 4.64 -22.10 -6.43
CA LEU A 126 5.30 -23.41 -6.21
C LEU A 126 4.80 -24.18 -4.96
N GLY A 127 3.54 -23.97 -4.56
CA GLY A 127 2.94 -24.56 -3.36
C GLY A 127 3.24 -23.83 -2.04
N LYS A 128 4.17 -22.87 -2.01
CA LYS A 128 4.35 -21.95 -0.89
C LYS A 128 3.23 -20.91 -0.90
N LYS A 129 2.81 -20.46 0.28
CA LYS A 129 1.99 -19.27 0.48
C LYS A 129 2.85 -18.16 1.10
N THR A 130 2.72 -16.95 0.61
CA THR A 130 3.36 -15.74 1.15
C THR A 130 2.29 -14.67 1.28
N ALA A 131 2.09 -14.13 2.48
CA ALA A 131 1.23 -12.97 2.68
C ALA A 131 2.02 -11.69 2.39
N VAL A 132 1.38 -10.74 1.70
CA VAL A 132 1.97 -9.49 1.22
C VAL A 132 1.00 -8.34 1.48
N HIS A 133 1.49 -7.22 2.00
CA HIS A 133 0.73 -6.00 2.20
C HIS A 133 1.21 -4.91 1.24
N LEU A 134 0.26 -4.30 0.54
CA LEU A 134 0.50 -3.27 -0.48
C LEU A 134 0.00 -1.92 0.03
N LEU A 135 0.86 -0.91 0.12
CA LEU A 135 0.43 0.46 0.42
C LEU A 135 -0.13 1.10 -0.85
N MET A 136 -1.43 1.25 -0.92
CA MET A 136 -2.15 1.81 -2.06
C MET A 136 -2.31 3.32 -1.90
N MET A 137 -1.81 4.05 -2.89
CA MET A 137 -1.74 5.52 -2.93
C MET A 137 -2.31 6.05 -4.24
N GLN A 138 -2.87 7.26 -4.22
CA GLN A 138 -3.31 7.98 -5.43
C GLN A 138 -2.15 8.79 -6.03
N GLU A 139 -1.72 8.45 -7.24
CA GLU A 139 -0.76 9.21 -8.04
C GLU A 139 -1.35 9.46 -9.44
N ASP A 140 -1.33 10.71 -9.92
CA ASP A 140 -1.84 11.12 -11.23
C ASP A 140 -3.29 10.64 -11.53
N GLY A 141 -4.13 10.55 -10.49
CA GLY A 141 -5.52 10.10 -10.58
C GLY A 141 -5.71 8.58 -10.67
N ARG A 142 -4.68 7.79 -10.34
CA ARG A 142 -4.71 6.33 -10.33
C ARG A 142 -4.23 5.77 -9.00
N TRP A 143 -4.84 4.67 -8.58
CA TRP A 143 -4.33 3.86 -7.49
C TRP A 143 -3.05 3.14 -7.93
N LYS A 144 -2.01 3.26 -7.12
CA LYS A 144 -0.65 2.74 -7.33
C LYS A 144 -0.10 2.18 -6.02
N ILE A 145 0.88 1.28 -6.13
CA ILE A 145 1.58 0.70 -4.99
C ILE A 145 2.77 1.60 -4.61
N GLY A 146 2.76 2.13 -3.39
CA GLY A 146 3.84 2.93 -2.82
C GLY A 146 4.78 2.15 -1.89
N GLU A 147 4.42 0.93 -1.51
CA GLU A 147 5.22 0.04 -0.66
C GLU A 147 4.69 -1.40 -0.77
N MET A 148 5.57 -2.40 -0.65
CA MET A 148 5.23 -3.82 -0.53
C MET A 148 5.99 -4.45 0.63
N LEU A 149 5.25 -4.93 1.63
CA LEU A 149 5.75 -5.69 2.79
C LEU A 149 5.33 -7.16 2.66
N ASN A 150 6.06 -8.10 3.27
CA ASN A 150 5.57 -9.46 3.50
C ASN A 150 5.50 -9.77 5.01
N ASP A 151 4.70 -10.77 5.41
CA ASP A 151 4.50 -11.14 6.83
C ASP A 151 5.80 -11.56 7.56
N ASP A 152 6.81 -12.05 6.82
CA ASP A 152 8.12 -12.41 7.36
C ASP A 152 9.02 -11.16 7.58
N TRP A 153 8.53 -9.95 7.27
CA TRP A 153 9.26 -8.68 7.31
C TRP A 153 8.57 -7.66 8.24
N GLU A 154 8.93 -7.65 9.53
CA GLU A 154 8.39 -6.69 10.51
C GLU A 154 8.78 -5.24 10.16
N PRO A 155 7.84 -4.33 9.80
CA PRO A 155 8.15 -2.91 9.67
C PRO A 155 8.32 -2.31 11.07
N ARG A 156 9.56 -1.97 11.45
CA ARG A 156 9.85 -1.39 12.78
C ARG A 156 9.66 0.13 12.84
N SER A 157 9.45 0.78 11.70
CA SER A 157 9.04 2.17 11.54
C SER A 157 8.66 2.46 10.09
N GLU A 158 8.00 3.60 9.84
CA GLU A 158 7.53 4.11 8.53
C GLU A 158 8.67 4.44 7.52
N TYR A 159 9.92 4.05 7.83
CA TYR A 159 11.14 4.27 7.03
C TYR A 159 12.07 3.03 6.97
N ASP A 160 11.68 1.88 7.57
CA ASP A 160 12.62 0.77 7.80
C ASP A 160 12.99 -0.05 6.54
N HIS A 161 12.23 0.03 5.43
CA HIS A 161 12.51 -0.74 4.20
C HIS A 161 13.95 -0.56 3.67
N VAL A 162 14.49 0.66 3.80
CA VAL A 162 15.90 0.96 3.51
C VAL A 162 16.78 0.63 4.71
N TYR A 163 16.35 1.12 5.89
CA TYR A 163 17.17 1.13 7.10
C TYR A 163 17.59 -0.26 7.57
N TRP A 164 16.74 -1.27 7.43
CA TRP A 164 17.05 -2.63 7.90
C TRP A 164 17.97 -3.39 6.96
N CYS A 165 17.85 -3.16 5.64
CA CYS A 165 18.76 -3.76 4.66
C CYS A 165 20.14 -3.08 4.70
N CYS A 166 20.19 -1.75 4.84
CA CYS A 166 21.44 -1.03 5.07
C CYS A 166 22.09 -1.38 6.42
N ARG A 167 21.32 -1.54 7.51
CA ARG A 167 21.87 -1.88 8.83
C ARG A 167 22.65 -3.18 8.87
N ARG A 168 22.23 -4.21 8.13
CA ARG A 168 22.97 -5.48 8.10
C ARG A 168 24.35 -5.34 7.45
N VAL A 169 24.51 -4.43 6.50
CA VAL A 169 25.81 -4.13 5.89
C VAL A 169 26.68 -3.32 6.86
N GLU A 170 26.10 -2.38 7.62
CA GLU A 170 26.85 -1.65 8.66
C GLU A 170 27.22 -2.53 9.87
N GLU A 171 26.33 -3.40 10.33
CA GLU A 171 26.55 -4.29 11.49
C GLU A 171 27.37 -5.54 11.12
N GLY A 172 27.36 -5.98 9.85
CA GLY A 172 28.16 -7.10 9.34
C GLY A 172 29.61 -6.76 9.02
N ASN A 173 29.92 -5.48 8.77
CA ASN A 173 31.29 -4.99 8.55
C ASN A 173 32.01 -4.58 9.87
N GLY A 174 31.46 -4.96 11.02
CA GLY A 174 31.94 -4.57 12.36
C GLY A 174 32.82 -5.60 13.09
N GLU A 175 32.95 -6.84 12.58
CA GLU A 175 33.73 -7.92 13.22
C GLU A 175 34.57 -8.75 12.22
N GLU A 176 35.76 -8.24 11.87
CA GLU A 176 36.99 -9.04 11.62
C GLU A 176 38.19 -8.41 12.35
#